data_AF-A0A9K3HQ35-F1
#
_entry.id   AF-A0A9K3HQ35-F1
#
_cell.length_a   1.000
_cell.length_b   1.000
_cell.length_c   1.000
_cell.angle_alpha   90.00
_cell.angle_beta   90.00
_cell.angle_gamma   90.00
#
_symmetry.space_group_name_H-M   'P 1'
#
loop_
_entity.id
_entity.type
_entity.pdbx_description
1 polymer ?
#
loop_
_entity_poly.entity_id
_entity_poly.type
_entity_poly.pdbx_seq_one_letter_code
_entity_poly.pdbx_strand_id
1 'polypeptide(L)'
;MGCGHPPMPHLGARSGHVYALTGRLDSRSDVYSFGVVLLELLTGRKPFDYNCPEEEQSLVTWAKPFLRSRKFKRCVDPKLEGEYHLTAVMKVCLP
;
A
#
# COMPACT_ATOMS: atom_id res chain seq x y z
N MET A 1 15.01 -7.27 -54.13
CA MET A 1 13.93 -7.06 -53.14
C MET A 1 14.38 -7.58 -51.79
N GLY A 2 14.06 -6.86 -50.72
CA GLY A 2 14.78 -6.82 -49.45
C GLY A 2 14.81 -8.09 -48.61
N CYS A 3 15.84 -8.18 -47.77
CA CYS A 3 16.05 -9.18 -46.74
C CYS A 3 14.91 -9.15 -45.71
N GLY A 4 14.22 -10.28 -45.54
CA GLY A 4 13.23 -10.47 -44.47
C GLY A 4 13.92 -10.63 -43.12
N HIS A 5 14.03 -9.54 -42.37
CA HIS A 5 14.44 -9.56 -40.97
C HIS A 5 13.22 -9.96 -40.12
N PRO A 6 13.31 -10.97 -39.23
CA PRO A 6 12.22 -11.29 -38.32
C PRO A 6 12.03 -10.13 -37.30
N PRO A 7 10.78 -9.74 -36.97
CA PRO A 7 10.57 -8.80 -35.88
C PRO A 7 10.96 -9.45 -34.56
N MET A 8 11.97 -8.89 -33.91
CA MET A 8 12.34 -9.17 -32.52
C MET A 8 11.20 -8.71 -31.59
N PRO A 9 10.55 -9.59 -30.80
CA PRO A 9 9.85 -9.14 -29.61
C PRO A 9 10.91 -8.80 -28.56
N HIS A 10 11.21 -7.51 -28.49
CA HIS A 10 12.06 -6.93 -27.49
C HIS A 10 11.33 -6.92 -26.15
N LEU A 11 12.09 -7.37 -25.15
CA LEU A 11 12.05 -6.88 -23.78
C LEU A 11 10.95 -7.45 -22.88
N GLY A 12 11.33 -8.52 -22.18
CA GLY A 12 10.84 -8.77 -20.85
C GLY A 12 11.17 -7.58 -19.94
N ALA A 13 10.14 -7.03 -19.32
CA ALA A 13 10.14 -6.30 -18.04
C ALA A 13 8.75 -5.68 -17.86
N ARG A 14 7.80 -6.47 -17.35
CA ARG A 14 6.54 -5.93 -16.80
C ARG A 14 6.38 -6.32 -15.33
N SER A 15 7.46 -6.12 -14.56
CA SER A 15 7.34 -5.73 -13.16
C SER A 15 7.53 -4.23 -13.12
N GLY A 16 6.42 -3.51 -13.06
CA GLY A 16 6.44 -2.05 -13.07
C GLY A 16 5.04 -1.52 -13.20
N HIS A 17 4.34 -1.50 -12.06
CA HIS A 17 3.21 -0.65 -11.74
C HIS A 17 2.20 -0.40 -12.88
N VAL A 18 0.99 -0.96 -12.73
CA VAL A 18 -0.22 -0.79 -13.56
C VAL A 18 -0.75 0.66 -13.52
N TYR A 19 0.13 1.66 -13.66
CA TYR A 19 -0.16 3.08 -13.45
C TYR A 19 0.45 3.97 -14.54
N ALA A 20 1.44 3.50 -15.30
CA ALA A 20 2.09 4.35 -16.31
C ALA A 20 1.30 4.49 -17.63
N LEU A 21 0.34 3.62 -17.93
CA LEU A 21 -0.28 3.55 -19.28
C LEU A 21 -1.75 3.99 -19.35
N THR A 22 -2.44 4.15 -18.23
CA THR A 22 -3.90 4.36 -18.22
C THR A 22 -4.35 5.80 -18.00
N GLY A 23 -3.45 6.72 -17.63
CA GLY A 23 -3.74 8.17 -17.60
C GLY A 23 -4.95 8.59 -16.75
N ARG A 24 -5.48 7.71 -15.91
CA ARG A 24 -6.61 8.00 -15.02
C ARG A 24 -6.04 8.46 -13.68
N LEU A 25 -5.82 9.76 -13.59
CA LEU A 25 -5.76 10.50 -12.32
C LEU A 25 -7.14 10.41 -11.66
N ASP A 26 -7.50 9.23 -11.16
CA ASP A 26 -8.72 9.02 -10.40
C ASP A 26 -8.42 9.53 -9.00
N SER A 27 -9.14 10.52 -8.51
CA SER A 27 -9.00 11.05 -7.14
C SER A 27 -9.11 9.97 -6.07
N ARG A 28 -9.69 8.80 -6.40
CA ARG A 28 -9.69 7.60 -5.56
C ARG A 28 -8.30 7.01 -5.34
N SER A 29 -7.37 7.15 -6.30
CA SER A 29 -5.98 6.72 -6.16
C SER A 29 -5.22 7.61 -5.18
N ASP A 30 -5.44 8.92 -5.18
CA ASP A 30 -4.81 9.85 -4.21
C ASP A 30 -5.33 9.61 -2.79
N VAL A 31 -6.64 9.36 -2.63
CA VAL A 31 -7.25 9.01 -1.34
C VAL A 31 -6.68 7.70 -0.80
N TYR A 32 -6.56 6.68 -1.65
CA TYR A 32 -5.99 5.39 -1.25
C TYR A 32 -4.53 5.54 -0.83
N SER A 33 -3.70 6.22 -1.63
CA SER A 33 -2.29 6.47 -1.32
C SER A 33 -2.12 7.27 -0.03
N PHE A 34 -2.94 8.30 0.21
CA PHE A 34 -2.93 9.05 1.46
C PHE A 34 -3.30 8.17 2.67
N GLY A 35 -4.32 7.31 2.53
CA GLY A 35 -4.70 6.36 3.57
C GLY A 35 -3.58 5.38 3.94
N VAL A 36 -2.81 4.92 2.95
CA VAL A 36 -1.63 4.06 3.17
C VAL A 36 -0.53 4.81 3.92
N VAL A 37 -0.23 6.05 3.55
CA VAL A 37 0.75 6.89 4.26
C VAL A 37 0.32 7.14 5.70
N LEU A 38 -0.98 7.39 5.92
CA LEU A 38 -1.51 7.61 7.27
C LEU A 38 -1.39 6.34 8.14
N LEU A 39 -1.60 5.17 7.56
CA LEU A 39 -1.33 3.88 8.22
C LEU A 39 0.16 3.69 8.49
N GLU A 40 1.06 4.02 7.56
CA GLU A 40 2.51 3.94 7.79
C GLU A 40 2.94 4.82 8.97
N LEU A 41 2.47 6.08 9.02
CA LEU A 41 2.76 7.00 10.12
C LEU A 41 2.17 6.52 11.46
N LEU A 42 0.97 5.95 11.44
CA LEU A 42 0.31 5.46 12.65
C LEU A 42 0.97 4.18 13.20
N THR A 43 1.42 3.30 12.31
CA THR A 43 1.91 1.96 12.67
C THR A 43 3.43 1.86 12.74
N GLY A 44 4.16 2.83 12.17
CA GLY A 44 5.62 2.82 12.06
C GLY A 44 6.15 1.73 11.11
N ARG A 45 5.28 1.14 10.29
CA ARG A 45 5.59 0.02 9.39
C ARG A 45 5.61 0.49 7.94
N LYS A 46 6.54 -0.06 7.16
CA LYS A 46 6.59 0.21 5.72
C LYS A 46 5.31 -0.26 5.03
N PRO A 47 4.82 0.48 4.02
CA PRO A 47 3.60 0.12 3.29
C PRO A 47 3.73 -1.17 2.49
N PHE A 48 4.96 -1.52 2.10
CA PHE A 48 5.30 -2.77 1.44
C PHE A 48 6.56 -3.39 2.05
N ASP A 49 6.49 -4.66 2.47
CA ASP A 49 7.64 -5.43 2.94
C ASP A 49 7.81 -6.72 2.14
N TYR A 50 8.83 -6.76 1.28
CA TYR A 50 9.13 -7.92 0.43
C TYR A 50 9.66 -9.13 1.19
N ASN A 51 10.01 -8.99 2.48
CA ASN A 51 10.45 -10.11 3.31
C ASN A 51 9.27 -10.87 3.94
N CYS A 52 8.04 -10.34 3.84
CA CYS A 52 6.82 -11.00 4.30
C CYS A 52 6.22 -11.91 3.22
N PRO A 53 5.44 -12.93 3.63
CA PRO A 53 4.64 -13.72 2.68
C PRO A 53 3.71 -12.81 1.88
N GLU A 54 3.46 -13.15 0.61
CA GLU A 54 2.77 -12.30 -0.39
C GLU A 54 1.46 -11.67 0.13
N GLU A 55 0.77 -12.41 1.00
CA GLU A 55 -0.49 -12.06 1.63
C GLU A 55 -0.36 -10.94 2.69
N GLU A 56 0.82 -10.78 3.28
CA GLU A 56 1.13 -9.80 4.32
C GLU A 56 2.08 -8.69 3.85
N GLN A 57 2.56 -8.75 2.60
CA GLN A 57 3.47 -7.74 2.06
C GLN A 57 2.86 -6.34 2.10
N SER A 58 1.54 -6.22 1.94
CA SER A 58 0.83 -4.96 2.04
C SER A 58 0.42 -4.63 3.47
N LEU A 59 0.82 -3.45 3.94
CA LEU A 59 0.38 -2.89 5.21
C LEU A 59 -1.15 -2.85 5.33
N VAL A 60 -1.87 -2.63 4.23
CA VAL A 60 -3.34 -2.59 4.22
C VAL A 60 -3.93 -3.98 4.49
N THR A 61 -3.35 -5.02 3.89
CA THR A 61 -3.81 -6.40 4.10
C THR A 61 -3.54 -6.85 5.53
N TRP A 62 -2.38 -6.49 6.07
CA TRP A 62 -2.06 -6.73 7.48
C TRP A 62 -2.98 -5.95 8.43
N ALA A 63 -3.28 -4.67 8.15
CA ALA A 63 -4.10 -3.83 9.02
C ALA A 63 -5.58 -4.20 9.02
N LYS A 64 -6.13 -4.66 7.88
CA LYS A 64 -7.54 -5.04 7.68
C LYS A 64 -8.19 -5.81 8.84
N PRO A 65 -7.62 -6.94 9.33
CA PRO A 65 -8.22 -7.70 10.43
C PRO A 65 -8.33 -6.91 11.74
N PHE A 66 -7.38 -6.02 12.01
CA PHE A 66 -7.37 -5.19 13.22
C PHE A 66 -8.36 -4.03 13.14
N LEU A 67 -8.47 -3.42 11.94
CA LEU A 67 -9.48 -2.40 11.65
C LEU A 67 -10.89 -2.97 11.84
N ARG A 68 -11.14 -4.18 11.31
CA ARG A 68 -12.42 -4.89 11.44
C ARG A 68 -12.73 -5.28 12.88
N SER A 69 -11.71 -5.70 13.65
CA SER A 69 -11.88 -6.13 15.04
C SER A 69 -11.90 -4.97 16.05
N ARG A 70 -11.78 -3.71 15.61
CA ARG A 70 -11.59 -2.53 16.45
C ARG A 70 -10.43 -2.63 17.45
N LYS A 71 -9.42 -3.45 17.14
CA LYS A 71 -8.25 -3.69 18.00
C LYS A 71 -7.11 -2.70 17.67
N PHE A 72 -7.44 -1.43 17.51
CA PHE A 72 -6.54 -0.40 16.97
C PHE A 72 -5.26 -0.23 17.79
N LYS A 73 -5.33 -0.37 19.12
CA LYS A 73 -4.18 -0.27 20.03
C LYS A 73 -3.03 -1.22 19.69
N ARG A 74 -3.31 -2.35 19.02
CA ARG A 74 -2.29 -3.32 18.60
C ARG A 74 -1.59 -2.95 17.30
N CYS A 75 -2.15 -1.99 16.55
CA CYS A 75 -1.59 -1.50 15.30
C CYS A 75 -0.75 -0.24 15.48
N VAL A 76 -1.02 0.54 16.53
CA VAL A 76 -0.30 1.80 16.78
C VAL A 76 1.17 1.49 17.07
N ASP A 77 2.06 2.32 16.51
CA ASP A 77 3.50 2.22 16.72
C ASP A 77 3.80 2.17 18.23
N PRO A 78 4.47 1.11 18.73
CA PRO A 78 4.89 1.02 20.13
C PRO A 78 5.70 2.22 20.61
N LYS A 79 6.43 2.90 19.71
CA LYS A 79 7.23 4.09 20.02
C LYS A 79 6.40 5.32 20.36
N LEU A 80 5.10 5.31 20.05
CA LEU A 80 4.19 6.37 20.48
C LEU A 80 3.85 6.24 21.98
N GLU A 81 4.19 5.13 22.65
CA GLU A 81 4.08 4.93 24.10
C GLU A 81 2.72 5.23 24.74
N GLY A 82 1.65 5.32 23.94
CA GLY A 82 0.32 5.72 24.42
C GLY A 82 0.04 7.23 24.33
N GLU A 83 1.03 8.03 23.93
CA GLU A 83 0.95 9.48 23.70
C GLU A 83 0.27 9.80 22.36
N TYR A 84 -0.96 9.30 22.20
CA TYR A 84 -1.79 9.58 21.04
C TYR A 84 -3.24 9.71 21.45
N HIS A 85 -3.95 10.61 20.77
CA HIS A 85 -5.38 10.75 21.01
C HIS A 85 -6.12 9.56 20.38
N LEU A 86 -6.76 8.73 21.21
CA LEU A 86 -7.52 7.55 20.76
C LEU A 86 -8.56 7.89 19.69
N THR A 87 -9.19 9.06 19.78
CA THR A 87 -10.15 9.54 18.77
C THR A 87 -9.49 9.80 17.41
N ALA A 88 -8.24 10.23 17.38
CA ALA A 88 -7.51 10.43 16.12
C ALA A 88 -7.22 9.08 15.46
N VAL A 89 -6.74 8.10 16.23
CA VAL A 89 -6.50 6.72 15.76
C VAL A 89 -7.79 6.08 15.24
N MET A 90 -8.90 6.24 15.96
CA MET A 90 -10.19 5.73 15.50
C MET A 90 -10.65 6.37 14.19
N LYS A 91 -10.39 7.66 13.96
CA LYS A 91 -10.73 8.33 12.70
C LYS A 91 -9.92 7.83 11.51
N VAL A 92 -8.65 7.44 11.73
CA VAL A 92 -7.82 6.82 10.69
C VAL A 92 -8.29 5.42 10.36
N CYS A 93 -8.69 4.68 11.39
CA CYS A 93 -8.98 3.25 11.28
C CYS A 93 -10.44 2.89 10.97
N LEU A 94 -11.36 3.86 11.05
CA LEU A 94 -12.77 3.68 10.74
C LEU A 94 -13.10 4.39 9.42
N PRO A 95 -13.65 3.69 8.41
CA PRO A 95 -14.19 4.32 7.21
C PRO A 95 -15.47 5.10 7.50
#